data_AF-A0A9E0CLZ6-F1
#
_entry.id   AF-A0A9E0CLZ6-F1
#
_cell.length_a   1.000
_cell.length_b   1.000
_cell.length_c   1.000
_cell.angle_alpha   90.00
_cell.angle_beta   90.00
_cell.angle_gamma   90.00
#
_symmetry.space_group_name_H-M   'P 1'
#
loop_
_entity.id
_entity.type
_entity.pdbx_description
1 polymer ?
#
loop_
_entity_poly.entity_id
_entity_poly.type
_entity_poly.pdbx_seq_one_letter_code
_entity_poly.pdbx_strand_id
1 'polypeptide(L)'
;MAKKITSAESRARAYTSSELKRLGWNTKHPNSGGNILEEQEAKNYDERFNELLGKDRPDFLIYKDSLPIGIIECKNEKAKIESAIDQGIGYADKLSKKYFNVRIAIGVSGNEEDGVVVRSLYKLDNGEWEEIKGNGYPLTQLLSEKQLEQVLLNKKASIDLEIPTESEFYEVAEKINKIMHEAKVNKSDRAVYLASIILAMQEGDVDTRPNVILEQINANVESALRKKNKSSLKHIFAINGNKQKLRKQLPLIFHNLDRLNIRALMNSGADVLGKFYETFLRYGNDAKELGIVFTPRHMT
;
A
#
# COMPACT_ATOMS: atom_id res chain seq x y z
N MET A 1 17.86 3.29 -26.93
CA MET A 1 16.84 2.28 -27.32
C MET A 1 15.55 2.66 -26.62
N ALA A 2 14.39 2.65 -27.28
CA ALA A 2 13.12 2.88 -26.61
C ALA A 2 12.83 1.74 -25.61
N LYS A 3 12.50 2.08 -24.36
CA LYS A 3 12.11 1.12 -23.31
C LYS A 3 10.92 0.30 -23.81
N LYS A 4 11.11 -0.99 -24.08
CA LYS A 4 10.03 -1.88 -24.53
C LYS A 4 9.19 -2.25 -23.31
N ILE A 5 8.07 -1.56 -23.13
CA ILE A 5 7.13 -1.80 -22.02
C ILE A 5 6.60 -3.23 -22.15
N THR A 6 6.78 -4.04 -21.10
CA THR A 6 6.21 -5.39 -21.06
C THR A 6 4.71 -5.32 -20.73
N SER A 7 3.91 -6.31 -21.14
CA SER A 7 2.47 -6.33 -20.79
C SER A 7 2.22 -6.32 -19.27
N ALA A 8 3.18 -6.82 -18.48
CA ALA A 8 3.12 -6.80 -17.03
C ALA A 8 3.46 -5.42 -16.43
N GLU A 9 4.37 -4.66 -17.04
CA GLU A 9 4.63 -3.26 -16.66
C GLU A 9 3.43 -2.36 -16.98
N SER A 10 2.69 -2.67 -18.06
CA SER A 10 1.40 -2.06 -18.36
C SER A 10 0.36 -2.26 -17.25
N ARG A 11 0.34 -3.45 -16.59
CA ARG A 11 -0.57 -3.73 -15.46
C ARG A 11 -0.26 -2.89 -14.22
N ALA A 12 1.02 -2.71 -13.88
CA ALA A 12 1.42 -1.84 -12.77
C ALA A 12 0.99 -0.38 -13.01
N ARG A 13 1.18 0.12 -14.24
CA ARG A 13 0.73 1.47 -14.64
C ARG A 13 -0.79 1.61 -14.58
N ALA A 14 -1.53 0.62 -15.07
CA ALA A 14 -2.99 0.63 -15.01
C ALA A 14 -3.51 0.67 -13.56
N TYR A 15 -2.91 -0.12 -12.66
CA TYR A 15 -3.18 -0.04 -11.23
C TYR A 15 -2.91 1.37 -10.69
N THR A 16 -1.74 1.95 -10.98
CA THR A 16 -1.37 3.29 -10.51
C THR A 16 -2.39 4.34 -10.95
N SER A 17 -2.79 4.38 -12.22
CA SER A 17 -3.80 5.34 -12.70
C SER A 17 -5.17 5.16 -12.03
N SER A 18 -5.60 3.91 -11.83
CA SER A 18 -6.86 3.58 -11.15
C SER A 18 -6.83 4.02 -9.68
N GLU A 19 -5.72 3.77 -8.99
CA GLU A 19 -5.57 4.07 -7.58
C GLU A 19 -5.41 5.57 -7.32
N LEU A 20 -4.70 6.31 -8.19
CA LEU A 20 -4.67 7.78 -8.14
C LEU A 20 -6.09 8.36 -8.23
N LYS A 21 -6.89 7.88 -9.18
CA LYS A 21 -8.28 8.32 -9.33
C LYS A 21 -9.12 7.99 -8.10
N ARG A 22 -8.96 6.80 -7.51
CA ARG A 22 -9.63 6.41 -6.26
C ARG A 22 -9.26 7.34 -5.11
N LEU A 23 -8.01 7.77 -5.03
CA LEU A 23 -7.49 8.69 -4.02
C LEU A 23 -7.84 10.17 -4.28
N GLY A 24 -8.68 10.44 -5.28
CA GLY A 24 -9.23 11.76 -5.56
C GLY A 24 -8.38 12.63 -6.49
N TRP A 25 -7.26 12.11 -7.02
CA TRP A 25 -6.44 12.86 -7.97
C TRP A 25 -7.20 13.13 -9.27
N ASN A 26 -7.08 14.35 -9.81
CA ASN A 26 -7.52 14.63 -11.17
C ASN A 26 -6.48 14.09 -12.16
N THR A 27 -6.66 12.84 -12.59
CA THR A 27 -5.70 12.13 -13.47
C THR A 27 -5.65 12.65 -14.92
N LYS A 28 -6.27 13.79 -15.21
CA LYS A 28 -6.14 14.45 -16.51
C LYS A 28 -4.76 15.09 -16.63
N HIS A 29 -4.39 15.37 -17.88
CA HIS A 29 -3.18 16.09 -18.22
C HIS A 29 -3.14 17.49 -17.55
N PRO A 30 -1.95 18.01 -17.13
CA PRO A 30 -1.86 19.30 -16.44
C PRO A 30 -2.38 20.50 -17.24
N ASN A 31 -2.22 20.51 -18.57
CA ASN A 31 -2.80 21.57 -19.43
C ASN A 31 -4.35 21.59 -19.44
N SER A 32 -4.98 20.50 -18.98
CA SER A 32 -6.44 20.42 -18.83
C SER A 32 -6.89 20.61 -17.37
N GLY A 33 -6.00 21.17 -16.53
CA GLY A 33 -6.25 21.39 -15.10
C GLY A 33 -6.16 20.13 -14.24
N GLY A 34 -5.52 19.07 -14.74
CA GLY A 34 -5.26 17.87 -13.96
C GLY A 34 -3.89 17.86 -13.28
N ASN A 35 -3.59 16.76 -12.61
CA ASN A 35 -2.42 16.61 -11.75
C ASN A 35 -1.42 15.58 -12.25
N ILE A 36 -1.75 14.79 -13.28
CA ILE A 36 -0.94 13.63 -13.66
C ILE A 36 -0.51 13.77 -15.11
N LEU A 37 0.79 13.59 -15.34
CA LEU A 37 1.39 13.58 -16.68
C LEU A 37 2.09 12.23 -16.89
N GLU A 38 1.61 11.44 -17.84
CA GLU A 38 2.19 10.12 -18.13
C GLU A 38 3.42 10.21 -19.04
N GLU A 39 4.28 9.18 -19.02
CA GLU A 39 5.53 9.10 -19.79
C GLU A 39 5.42 9.58 -21.26
N GLN A 40 4.38 9.15 -21.99
CA GLN A 40 4.23 9.49 -23.41
C GLN A 40 3.86 10.96 -23.61
N GLU A 41 3.10 11.53 -22.69
CA GLU A 41 2.72 12.94 -22.69
C GLU A 41 3.92 13.80 -22.28
N ALA A 42 4.70 13.36 -21.29
CA ALA A 42 5.88 14.04 -20.77
C ALA A 42 7.01 14.21 -21.80
N LYS A 43 7.06 13.41 -22.87
CA LYS A 43 8.09 13.53 -23.92
C LYS A 43 8.06 14.89 -24.61
N ASN A 44 6.88 15.44 -24.84
CA ASN A 44 6.68 16.68 -25.60
C ASN A 44 6.06 17.81 -24.77
N TYR A 45 5.96 17.64 -23.45
CA TYR A 45 5.26 18.57 -22.58
C TYR A 45 6.07 19.84 -22.27
N ASP A 46 7.33 19.69 -21.85
CA ASP A 46 8.19 20.77 -21.40
C ASP A 46 9.62 20.54 -21.90
N GLU A 47 10.15 21.49 -22.68
CA GLU A 47 11.49 21.38 -23.28
C GLU A 47 12.60 21.28 -22.22
N ARG A 48 12.37 21.82 -21.01
CA ARG A 48 13.33 21.72 -19.89
C ARG A 48 13.54 20.28 -19.45
N PHE A 49 12.58 19.38 -19.71
CA PHE A 49 12.76 17.95 -19.47
C PHE A 49 13.78 17.34 -20.42
N ASN A 50 13.91 17.83 -21.66
CA ASN A 50 14.96 17.37 -22.57
C ASN A 50 16.35 17.75 -22.08
N GLU A 51 16.53 18.98 -21.54
CA GLU A 51 17.79 19.42 -20.95
C GLU A 51 18.19 18.55 -19.75
N LEU A 52 17.25 18.24 -18.86
CA LEU A 52 17.54 17.57 -17.58
C LEU A 52 17.52 16.04 -17.66
N LEU A 53 16.69 15.45 -18.51
CA LEU A 53 16.46 14.01 -18.61
C LEU A 53 16.87 13.39 -19.94
N GLY A 54 17.20 14.20 -20.96
CA GLY A 54 17.45 13.70 -22.30
C GLY A 54 16.21 13.05 -22.90
N LYS A 55 16.34 11.80 -23.35
CA LYS A 55 15.22 11.02 -23.94
C LYS A 55 14.43 10.20 -22.91
N ASP A 56 14.94 10.07 -21.69
CA ASP A 56 14.32 9.28 -20.65
C ASP A 56 13.17 10.06 -20.02
N ARG A 57 12.12 9.37 -19.61
CA ARG A 57 10.97 9.95 -18.91
C ARG A 57 10.50 9.03 -17.79
N PRO A 58 10.03 9.59 -16.68
CA PRO A 58 9.38 8.81 -15.66
C PRO A 58 8.05 8.23 -16.16
N ASP A 59 7.58 7.16 -15.54
CA ASP A 59 6.27 6.58 -15.89
C ASP A 59 5.13 7.58 -15.61
N PHE A 60 5.19 8.29 -14.47
CA PHE A 60 4.28 9.39 -14.14
C PHE A 60 4.99 10.56 -13.45
N LEU A 61 4.51 11.77 -13.73
CA LEU A 61 4.80 12.99 -12.97
C LEU A 61 3.54 13.46 -12.25
N ILE A 62 3.70 13.84 -10.98
CA ILE A 62 2.67 14.48 -10.17
C ILE A 62 2.87 15.99 -10.25
N TYR A 63 1.81 16.70 -10.62
CA TYR A 63 1.74 18.15 -10.76
C TYR A 63 0.85 18.78 -9.70
N LYS A 64 1.31 19.92 -9.20
CA LYS A 64 0.53 20.85 -8.39
C LYS A 64 0.92 22.27 -8.75
N ASP A 65 -0.06 23.16 -8.85
CA ASP A 65 0.14 24.57 -9.21
C ASP A 65 1.03 24.75 -10.46
N SER A 66 0.76 23.91 -11.48
CA SER A 66 1.50 23.86 -12.75
C SER A 66 2.98 23.49 -12.66
N LEU A 67 3.46 22.99 -11.51
CA LEU A 67 4.83 22.53 -11.30
C LEU A 67 4.89 21.03 -11.01
N PRO A 68 5.89 20.31 -11.55
CA PRO A 68 6.13 18.93 -11.15
C PRO A 68 6.67 18.90 -9.72
N ILE A 69 6.03 18.10 -8.88
CA ILE A 69 6.35 17.97 -7.45
C ILE A 69 6.75 16.55 -7.06
N GLY A 70 6.37 15.55 -7.87
CA GLY A 70 6.64 14.14 -7.59
C GLY A 70 6.79 13.26 -8.82
N ILE A 71 7.41 12.11 -8.62
CA ILE A 71 7.63 11.05 -9.61
C ILE A 71 6.99 9.76 -9.13
N ILE A 72 6.36 9.02 -10.04
CA ILE A 72 5.99 7.63 -9.82
C ILE A 72 6.66 6.75 -10.87
N GLU A 73 7.38 5.74 -10.42
CA GLU A 73 7.99 4.69 -11.25
C GLU A 73 7.34 3.34 -10.99
N CYS A 74 7.02 2.62 -12.07
CA CYS A 74 6.37 1.33 -12.00
C CYS A 74 7.32 0.18 -12.38
N LYS A 75 7.17 -0.96 -11.72
CA LYS A 75 7.79 -2.24 -12.11
C LYS A 75 6.77 -3.37 -12.05
N ASN A 76 6.99 -4.37 -12.89
CA ASN A 76 6.09 -5.49 -13.07
C ASN A 76 6.10 -6.53 -11.92
N GLU A 77 7.18 -6.59 -11.14
CA GLU A 77 7.40 -7.61 -10.10
C GLU A 77 7.61 -6.94 -8.75
N LYS A 78 6.96 -7.44 -7.70
CA LYS A 78 7.07 -6.91 -6.33
C LYS A 78 8.52 -6.77 -5.85
N ALA A 79 9.37 -7.72 -6.20
CA ALA A 79 10.79 -7.74 -5.82
C ALA A 79 11.61 -6.57 -6.40
N LYS A 80 11.06 -5.84 -7.39
CA LYS A 80 11.72 -4.70 -8.04
C LYS A 80 11.37 -3.35 -7.41
N ILE A 81 10.76 -3.34 -6.22
CA ILE A 81 10.36 -2.10 -5.53
C ILE A 81 11.55 -1.15 -5.30
N GLU A 82 12.69 -1.65 -4.86
CA GLU A 82 13.90 -0.82 -4.70
C GLU A 82 14.34 -0.21 -6.03
N SER A 83 14.32 -1.01 -7.10
CA SER A 83 14.65 -0.50 -8.44
C SER A 83 13.66 0.56 -8.94
N ALA A 84 12.38 0.47 -8.57
CA ALA A 84 11.39 1.50 -8.89
C ALA A 84 11.71 2.81 -8.13
N ILE A 85 12.00 2.70 -6.84
CA ILE A 85 12.34 3.84 -5.98
C ILE A 85 13.62 4.53 -6.43
N ASP A 86 14.69 3.78 -6.69
CA ASP A 86 15.97 4.33 -7.13
C ASP A 86 15.83 5.09 -8.45
N GLN A 87 15.01 4.57 -9.38
CA GLN A 87 14.71 5.26 -10.64
C GLN A 87 13.90 6.54 -10.39
N GLY A 88 12.88 6.49 -9.52
CA GLY A 88 12.08 7.65 -9.15
C GLY A 88 12.91 8.77 -8.53
N ILE A 89 13.80 8.43 -7.58
CA ILE A 89 14.78 9.35 -6.98
C ILE A 89 15.69 9.94 -8.05
N GLY A 90 16.23 9.10 -8.94
CA GLY A 90 17.11 9.55 -10.02
C GLY A 90 16.45 10.58 -10.94
N TYR A 91 15.17 10.40 -11.28
CA TYR A 91 14.42 11.39 -12.06
C TYR A 91 14.15 12.68 -11.26
N ALA A 92 13.71 12.55 -10.01
CA ALA A 92 13.43 13.69 -9.14
C ALA A 92 14.68 14.56 -8.92
N ASP A 93 15.84 13.93 -8.68
CA ASP A 93 17.11 14.62 -8.49
C ASP A 93 17.59 15.32 -9.75
N LYS A 94 17.45 14.69 -10.93
CA LYS A 94 17.80 15.33 -12.21
C LYS A 94 16.91 16.54 -12.49
N LEU A 95 15.60 16.42 -12.27
CA LEU A 95 14.65 17.53 -12.48
C LEU A 95 14.91 18.69 -11.50
N SER A 96 15.36 18.37 -10.28
CA SER A 96 15.63 19.37 -9.25
C SER A 96 16.95 20.11 -9.38
N LYS A 97 17.73 19.87 -10.44
CA LYS A 97 19.04 20.52 -10.63
C LYS A 97 18.96 22.01 -10.92
N LYS A 98 17.87 22.49 -11.53
CA LYS A 98 17.84 23.85 -12.09
C LYS A 98 16.48 24.54 -12.03
N TYR A 99 15.45 23.92 -12.61
CA TYR A 99 14.16 24.61 -12.85
C TYR A 99 13.04 24.18 -11.91
N PHE A 100 13.15 23.01 -11.29
CA PHE A 100 12.08 22.39 -10.53
C PHE A 100 12.55 22.05 -9.11
N ASN A 101 11.60 21.73 -8.25
CA ASN A 101 11.86 21.26 -6.89
C ASN A 101 11.00 20.02 -6.64
N VAL A 102 11.41 18.90 -7.26
CA VAL A 102 10.70 17.62 -7.20
C VAL A 102 11.15 16.88 -5.95
N ARG A 103 10.26 16.77 -4.96
CA ARG A 103 10.60 16.26 -3.62
C ARG A 103 9.93 14.95 -3.26
N ILE A 104 9.13 14.39 -4.16
CA ILE A 104 8.41 13.14 -3.93
C ILE A 104 8.89 12.10 -4.93
N ALA A 105 9.25 10.91 -4.43
CA ALA A 105 9.57 9.75 -5.26
C ALA A 105 8.75 8.56 -4.78
N ILE A 106 7.96 7.97 -5.68
CA ILE A 106 7.07 6.85 -5.38
C ILE A 106 7.41 5.69 -6.31
N GLY A 107 7.54 4.51 -5.73
CA GLY A 107 7.77 3.26 -6.43
C GLY A 107 6.55 2.38 -6.29
N VAL A 108 6.08 1.84 -7.41
CA VAL A 108 4.94 0.92 -7.46
C VAL A 108 5.41 -0.37 -8.12
N SER A 109 5.26 -1.52 -7.46
CA SER A 109 5.79 -2.78 -7.97
C SER A 109 4.85 -3.95 -7.76
N GLY A 110 4.62 -4.72 -8.83
CA GLY A 110 3.71 -5.87 -8.83
C GLY A 110 2.50 -5.63 -9.74
N ASN A 111 1.42 -6.37 -9.48
CA ASN A 111 0.19 -6.31 -10.28
C ASN A 111 -1.03 -6.69 -9.41
N GLU A 112 -2.25 -6.45 -9.89
CA GLU A 112 -3.47 -6.72 -9.11
C GLU A 112 -3.77 -8.22 -8.89
N GLU A 113 -3.13 -9.14 -9.62
CA GLU A 113 -3.33 -10.59 -9.46
C GLU A 113 -2.45 -11.17 -8.35
N ASP A 114 -1.22 -10.68 -8.22
CA ASP A 114 -0.25 -11.12 -7.21
C ASP A 114 -0.17 -10.16 -6.02
N GLY A 115 -0.77 -8.97 -6.14
CA GLY A 115 -0.68 -7.83 -5.22
C GLY A 115 0.38 -6.80 -5.65
N VAL A 116 0.21 -5.58 -5.14
CA VAL A 116 1.11 -4.44 -5.40
C VAL A 116 1.75 -3.95 -4.11
N VAL A 117 3.04 -3.62 -4.20
CA VAL A 117 3.83 -2.95 -3.15
C VAL A 117 4.05 -1.50 -3.57
N VAL A 118 3.85 -0.57 -2.64
CA VAL A 118 4.10 0.85 -2.83
C VAL A 118 5.07 1.33 -1.76
N ARG A 119 6.05 2.15 -2.15
CA ARG A 119 6.92 2.90 -1.25
C ARG A 119 6.94 4.36 -1.69
N SER A 120 6.93 5.28 -0.73
CA SER A 120 6.91 6.72 -1.00
C SER A 120 7.97 7.41 -0.17
N LEU A 121 8.83 8.20 -0.80
CA LEU A 121 9.88 8.96 -0.13
C LEU A 121 9.71 10.46 -0.36
N TYR A 122 10.15 11.22 0.62
CA TYR A 122 10.24 12.67 0.59
C TYR A 122 11.70 13.11 0.69
N LYS A 123 12.08 14.10 -0.13
CA LYS A 123 13.39 14.74 -0.08
C LYS A 123 13.39 15.90 0.91
N LEU A 124 14.19 15.76 1.96
CA LEU A 124 14.42 16.79 2.97
C LEU A 124 15.24 17.96 2.42
N ASP A 125 15.24 19.09 3.15
CA ASP A 125 16.01 20.29 2.79
C ASP A 125 17.53 20.04 2.77
N ASN A 126 18.02 19.06 3.55
CA ASN A 126 19.42 18.64 3.53
C ASN A 126 19.78 17.77 2.31
N GLY A 127 18.80 17.43 1.47
CA GLY A 127 18.95 16.60 0.28
C GLY A 127 18.79 15.10 0.49
N GLU A 128 18.62 14.64 1.73
CA GLU A 128 18.40 13.23 2.05
C GLU A 128 16.96 12.80 1.73
N TRP A 129 16.81 11.54 1.31
CA TRP A 129 15.53 10.93 1.03
C TRP A 129 15.08 10.08 2.21
N GLU A 130 13.90 10.38 2.75
CA GLU A 130 13.30 9.63 3.84
C GLU A 130 11.96 9.03 3.43
N GLU A 131 11.68 7.80 3.89
CA GLU A 131 10.41 7.14 3.66
C GLU A 131 9.28 7.82 4.44
N ILE A 132 8.18 8.09 3.74
CA ILE A 132 7.02 8.80 4.29
C ILE A 132 6.26 7.86 5.21
N LYS A 133 6.05 8.31 6.44
CA LYS A 133 5.44 7.52 7.52
C LYS A 133 4.13 8.12 8.03
N GLY A 134 3.19 7.26 8.39
CA GLY A 134 2.04 7.60 9.22
C GLY A 134 2.20 6.93 10.58
N ASN A 135 2.04 7.69 11.67
CA ASN A 135 2.20 7.16 13.04
C ASN A 135 3.47 6.33 13.23
N GLY A 136 4.61 6.75 12.65
CA GLY A 136 5.89 6.06 12.78
C GLY A 136 6.12 4.82 11.90
N TYR A 137 5.14 4.38 11.10
CA TYR A 137 5.30 3.27 10.14
C TYR A 137 5.24 3.77 8.70
N PRO A 138 6.01 3.17 7.76
CA PRO A 138 5.91 3.47 6.34
C PRO A 138 4.49 3.35 5.80
N LEU A 139 4.11 4.26 4.92
CA LEU A 139 2.87 4.15 4.17
C LEU A 139 3.03 3.15 3.03
N THR A 140 2.00 2.33 2.83
CA THR A 140 1.98 1.19 1.90
C THR A 140 0.95 1.35 0.78
N GLN A 141 0.27 2.51 0.70
CA GLN A 141 -0.54 2.94 -0.43
C GLN A 141 0.05 4.20 -1.09
N LEU A 142 -0.42 4.51 -2.30
CA LEU A 142 -0.17 5.81 -2.92
C LEU A 142 -0.71 6.94 -2.03
N LEU A 143 -0.04 8.10 -2.05
CA LEU A 143 -0.48 9.26 -1.28
C LEU A 143 -1.72 9.89 -1.93
N SER A 144 -2.72 10.24 -1.13
CA SER A 144 -3.75 11.19 -1.57
C SER A 144 -3.15 12.60 -1.72
N GLU A 145 -3.85 13.48 -2.45
CA GLU A 145 -3.42 14.88 -2.61
C GLU A 145 -3.22 15.55 -1.24
N LYS A 146 -4.18 15.39 -0.32
CA LYS A 146 -4.10 15.89 1.05
C LYS A 146 -2.89 15.36 1.83
N GLN A 147 -2.57 14.07 1.71
CA GLN A 147 -1.41 13.49 2.39
C GLN A 147 -0.10 14.05 1.83
N LEU A 148 -0.02 14.17 0.50
CA LEU A 148 1.14 14.75 -0.16
C LEU A 148 1.32 16.23 0.27
N GLU A 149 0.23 16.99 0.35
CA GLU A 149 0.24 18.36 0.86
C GLU A 149 0.78 18.47 2.28
N GLN A 150 0.38 17.58 3.18
CA GLN A 150 0.92 17.57 4.55
C GLN A 150 2.44 17.41 4.55
N VAL A 151 2.98 16.50 3.75
CA VAL A 151 4.43 16.27 3.63
C VAL A 151 5.14 17.52 3.11
N LEU A 152 4.61 18.15 2.06
CA LEU A 152 5.20 19.34 1.45
C LEU A 152 5.15 20.56 2.38
N LEU A 153 4.02 20.79 3.06
CA LEU A 153 3.84 21.93 3.97
C LEU A 153 4.66 21.78 5.23
N ASN A 154 4.68 20.58 5.83
CA ASN A 154 5.40 20.31 7.05
C ASN A 154 6.90 20.07 6.83
N LYS A 155 7.32 19.89 5.56
CA LYS A 155 8.71 19.62 5.15
C LYS A 155 9.35 18.43 5.88
N LYS A 156 8.56 17.39 6.15
CA LYS A 156 8.99 16.18 6.86
C LYS A 156 8.36 14.94 6.23
N ALA A 157 9.07 13.82 6.25
CA ALA A 157 8.59 12.53 5.76
C ALA A 157 7.60 11.85 6.73
N SER A 158 6.68 12.63 7.31
CA SER A 158 5.68 12.11 8.24
C SER A 158 4.34 12.85 8.08
N ILE A 159 3.25 12.10 8.13
CA ILE A 159 1.89 12.62 8.08
C ILE A 159 1.09 12.25 9.32
N ASP A 160 0.07 13.05 9.61
CA ASP A 160 -0.97 12.68 10.55
C ASP A 160 -1.99 11.83 9.80
N LEU A 161 -1.90 10.52 9.98
CA LEU A 161 -2.71 9.56 9.22
C LEU A 161 -4.14 9.53 9.77
N GLU A 162 -5.09 9.90 8.93
CA GLU A 162 -6.51 9.84 9.25
C GLU A 162 -7.00 8.39 9.34
N ILE A 163 -7.91 8.14 10.27
CA ILE A 163 -8.57 6.84 10.39
C ILE A 163 -9.54 6.69 9.21
N PRO A 164 -9.47 5.58 8.45
CA PRO A 164 -10.42 5.34 7.37
C PRO A 164 -11.86 5.39 7.84
N THR A 165 -12.72 5.80 6.92
CA THR A 165 -14.17 5.81 7.11
C THR A 165 -14.71 4.37 7.22
N GLU A 166 -15.92 4.23 7.76
CA GLU A 166 -16.61 2.92 7.81
C GLU A 166 -16.79 2.32 6.40
N SER A 167 -17.01 3.16 5.38
CA SER A 167 -17.13 2.74 3.98
C SER A 167 -15.81 2.17 3.45
N GLU A 168 -14.68 2.82 3.73
CA GLU A 168 -13.36 2.31 3.31
C GLU A 168 -13.00 1.00 4.01
N PHE A 169 -13.31 0.88 5.30
CA PHE A 169 -13.17 -0.40 6.00
C PHE A 169 -14.08 -1.48 5.42
N TYR A 170 -15.33 -1.13 5.09
CA TYR A 170 -16.30 -2.05 4.50
C TYR A 170 -15.80 -2.60 3.16
N GLU A 171 -15.35 -1.73 2.25
CA GLU A 171 -14.87 -2.15 0.94
C GLU A 171 -13.71 -3.15 1.03
N VAL A 172 -12.78 -2.91 1.96
CA VAL A 172 -11.63 -3.80 2.16
C VAL A 172 -12.04 -5.09 2.85
N ALA A 173 -12.92 -5.02 3.85
CA ALA A 173 -13.46 -6.19 4.53
C ALA A 173 -14.23 -7.11 3.56
N GLU A 174 -15.07 -6.54 2.70
CA GLU A 174 -15.84 -7.27 1.69
C GLU A 174 -14.90 -7.97 0.68
N LYS A 175 -13.88 -7.26 0.18
CA LYS A 175 -12.87 -7.83 -0.72
C LYS A 175 -12.13 -9.01 -0.07
N ILE A 176 -11.65 -8.85 1.16
CA ILE A 176 -10.96 -9.91 1.89
C ILE A 176 -11.88 -11.11 2.12
N ASN A 177 -13.14 -10.87 2.47
CA ASN A 177 -14.11 -11.95 2.67
C ASN A 177 -14.36 -12.74 1.37
N LYS A 178 -14.49 -12.06 0.23
CA LYS A 178 -14.61 -12.68 -1.08
C LYS A 178 -13.37 -13.53 -1.43
N ILE A 179 -12.17 -12.99 -1.21
CA ILE A 179 -10.90 -13.71 -1.43
C ILE A 179 -10.85 -14.98 -0.58
N MET A 180 -11.21 -14.90 0.71
CA MET A 180 -11.27 -16.06 1.60
C MET A 180 -12.33 -17.08 1.19
N HIS A 181 -13.48 -16.62 0.71
CA HIS A 181 -14.54 -17.49 0.18
C HIS A 181 -14.07 -18.26 -1.06
N GLU A 182 -13.43 -17.59 -2.01
CA GLU A 182 -12.86 -18.20 -3.22
C GLU A 182 -11.76 -19.21 -2.88
N ALA A 183 -10.97 -18.90 -1.85
CA ALA A 183 -9.97 -19.79 -1.26
C ALA A 183 -10.54 -20.99 -0.49
N LYS A 184 -11.88 -21.11 -0.39
CA LYS A 184 -12.60 -22.16 0.36
C LYS A 184 -12.29 -22.16 1.86
N VAL A 185 -12.11 -20.98 2.44
CA VAL A 185 -12.05 -20.80 3.90
C VAL A 185 -13.46 -20.84 4.48
N ASN A 186 -13.65 -21.70 5.49
CA ASN A 186 -14.92 -21.80 6.21
C ASN A 186 -15.28 -20.45 6.82
N LYS A 187 -16.56 -20.10 6.79
CA LYS A 187 -17.07 -18.82 7.30
C LYS A 187 -16.65 -18.56 8.77
N SER A 188 -16.73 -19.59 9.62
CA SER A 188 -16.27 -19.57 11.02
C SER A 188 -14.80 -19.22 11.20
N ASP A 189 -13.95 -19.56 10.22
CA ASP A 189 -12.50 -19.45 10.33
C ASP A 189 -12.00 -18.10 9.81
N ARG A 190 -12.78 -17.40 8.97
CA ARG A 190 -12.33 -16.19 8.26
C ARG A 190 -11.92 -15.07 9.21
N ALA A 191 -12.72 -14.83 10.24
CA ALA A 191 -12.45 -13.78 11.21
C ALA A 191 -11.15 -14.08 11.99
N VAL A 192 -10.99 -15.33 12.44
CA VAL A 192 -9.77 -15.77 13.12
C VAL A 192 -8.55 -15.66 12.21
N TYR A 193 -8.66 -16.09 10.95
CA TYR A 193 -7.56 -16.00 9.98
C TYR A 193 -7.18 -14.56 9.67
N LEU A 194 -8.16 -13.66 9.56
CA LEU A 194 -7.90 -12.23 9.40
C LEU A 194 -7.15 -11.67 10.62
N ALA A 195 -7.59 -12.02 11.83
CA ALA A 195 -6.91 -11.61 13.05
C ALA A 195 -5.46 -12.14 13.10
N SER A 196 -5.22 -13.40 12.70
CA SER A 196 -3.88 -13.97 12.59
C SER A 196 -3.00 -13.23 11.59
N ILE A 197 -3.55 -12.87 10.42
CA ILE A 197 -2.82 -12.12 9.37
C ILE A 197 -2.45 -10.73 9.87
N ILE A 198 -3.39 -10.00 10.46
CA ILE A 198 -3.11 -8.65 10.98
C ILE A 198 -2.09 -8.70 12.11
N LEU A 199 -2.23 -9.64 13.04
CA LEU A 199 -1.27 -9.85 14.13
C LEU A 199 0.13 -10.17 13.60
N ALA A 200 0.22 -11.01 12.55
CA ALA A 200 1.49 -11.32 11.90
C ALA A 200 2.15 -10.07 11.29
N MET A 201 1.37 -9.20 10.64
CA MET A 201 1.84 -7.93 10.06
C MET A 201 2.28 -6.91 11.13
N GLN A 202 1.66 -6.93 12.31
CA GLN A 202 2.08 -6.10 13.45
C GLN A 202 3.43 -6.54 14.01
N GLU A 203 3.62 -7.85 14.13
CA GLU A 203 4.83 -8.40 14.74
C GLU A 203 6.07 -8.21 13.86
N GLY A 204 5.92 -8.27 12.54
CA GLY A 204 7.02 -8.10 11.60
C GLY A 204 6.61 -8.24 10.15
N ASP A 205 7.59 -8.09 9.26
CA ASP A 205 7.36 -8.28 7.84
C ASP A 205 7.03 -9.75 7.52
N VAL A 206 6.24 -9.95 6.47
CA VAL A 206 5.81 -11.27 6.02
C VAL A 206 6.19 -11.44 4.56
N ASP A 207 6.99 -12.46 4.26
CA ASP A 207 7.24 -12.87 2.89
C ASP A 207 5.95 -13.41 2.27
N THR A 208 5.43 -12.69 1.27
CA THR A 208 4.14 -13.02 0.68
C THR A 208 4.22 -14.10 -0.40
N ARG A 209 5.36 -14.76 -0.61
CA ARG A 209 5.45 -15.86 -1.59
C ARG A 209 4.59 -17.05 -1.14
N PRO A 210 3.74 -17.63 -2.01
CA PRO A 210 2.77 -18.67 -1.64
C PRO A 210 3.38 -19.90 -0.93
N ASN A 211 4.65 -20.23 -1.19
CA ASN A 211 5.32 -21.37 -0.62
C ASN A 211 5.78 -21.18 0.84
N VAL A 212 5.88 -19.93 1.33
CA VAL A 212 6.39 -19.61 2.69
C VAL A 212 5.45 -18.75 3.54
N ILE A 213 4.44 -18.13 2.90
CA ILE A 213 3.59 -17.12 3.55
C ILE A 213 2.85 -17.62 4.80
N LEU A 214 2.36 -18.87 4.80
CA LEU A 214 1.63 -19.42 5.95
C LEU A 214 2.56 -19.71 7.12
N GLU A 215 3.73 -20.26 6.82
CA GLU A 215 4.79 -20.51 7.80
C GLU A 215 5.22 -19.20 8.46
N GLN A 216 5.40 -18.15 7.67
CA GLN A 216 5.76 -16.82 8.18
C GLN A 216 4.65 -16.18 9.01
N ILE A 217 3.39 -16.28 8.58
CA ILE A 217 2.24 -15.81 9.38
C ILE A 217 2.22 -16.51 10.74
N ASN A 218 2.29 -17.84 10.76
CA ASN A 218 2.22 -18.62 11.99
C ASN A 218 3.42 -18.32 12.92
N ALA A 219 4.63 -18.14 12.36
CA ALA A 219 5.82 -17.78 13.13
C ALA A 219 5.68 -16.39 13.78
N ASN A 220 5.20 -15.39 13.03
CA ASN A 220 4.98 -14.04 13.55
C ASN A 220 3.87 -14.06 14.63
N VAL A 221 2.75 -14.75 14.39
CA VAL A 221 1.68 -14.91 15.39
C VAL A 221 2.22 -15.54 16.68
N GLU A 222 3.00 -16.61 16.57
CA GLU A 222 3.59 -17.27 17.74
C GLU A 222 4.53 -16.34 18.52
N SER A 223 5.36 -15.57 17.82
CA SER A 223 6.23 -14.57 18.44
C SER A 223 5.42 -13.49 19.18
N ALA A 224 4.38 -12.96 18.55
CA ALA A 224 3.49 -11.95 19.13
C ALA A 224 2.78 -12.47 20.39
N LEU A 225 2.24 -13.69 20.33
CA LEU A 225 1.57 -14.33 21.47
C LEU A 225 2.55 -14.59 22.62
N ARG A 226 3.78 -15.03 22.32
CA ARG A 226 4.83 -15.25 23.32
C ARG A 226 5.21 -13.96 24.02
N LYS A 227 5.40 -12.85 23.30
CA LYS A 227 5.71 -11.53 23.88
C LYS A 227 4.62 -11.03 24.86
N LYS A 228 3.39 -11.52 24.71
CA LYS A 228 2.25 -11.18 25.56
C LYS A 228 1.90 -12.26 26.59
N ASN A 229 2.74 -13.29 26.76
CA ASN A 229 2.48 -14.43 27.64
C ASN A 229 1.16 -15.16 27.34
N LYS A 230 0.74 -15.19 26.06
CA LYS A 230 -0.52 -15.79 25.58
C LYS A 230 -0.28 -16.99 24.66
N SER A 231 0.82 -17.72 24.85
CA SER A 231 1.21 -18.86 24.02
C SER A 231 0.17 -19.98 23.99
N SER A 232 -0.68 -20.11 25.02
CA SER A 232 -1.80 -21.06 25.05
C SER A 232 -2.80 -20.84 23.91
N LEU A 233 -2.94 -19.62 23.40
CA LEU A 233 -3.84 -19.27 22.30
C LEU A 233 -3.31 -19.66 20.90
N LYS A 234 -2.08 -20.17 20.80
CA LYS A 234 -1.44 -20.52 19.51
C LYS A 234 -2.34 -21.38 18.63
N HIS A 235 -2.99 -22.38 19.21
CA HIS A 235 -3.83 -23.32 18.47
C HIS A 235 -5.07 -22.67 17.84
N ILE A 236 -5.55 -21.55 18.40
CA ILE A 236 -6.70 -20.79 17.88
C ILE A 236 -6.29 -20.00 16.64
N PHE A 237 -5.16 -19.30 16.70
CA PHE A 237 -4.70 -18.43 15.63
C PHE A 237 -3.93 -19.15 14.52
N ALA A 238 -3.49 -20.39 14.74
CA ALA A 238 -2.72 -21.14 13.75
C ALA A 238 -3.54 -21.47 12.50
N ILE A 239 -3.04 -21.04 11.34
CA ILE A 239 -3.61 -21.42 10.05
C ILE A 239 -2.98 -22.75 9.61
N ASN A 240 -3.63 -23.84 10.00
CA ASN A 240 -3.12 -25.21 9.81
C ASN A 240 -3.70 -25.91 8.57
N GLY A 241 -3.01 -26.97 8.16
CA GLY A 241 -3.45 -27.91 7.12
C GLY A 241 -3.07 -27.52 5.69
N ASN A 242 -3.50 -28.35 4.73
CA ASN A 242 -3.18 -28.16 3.32
C ASN A 242 -4.06 -27.06 2.69
N LYS A 243 -3.66 -25.80 2.85
CA LYS A 243 -4.42 -24.63 2.42
C LYS A 243 -3.90 -24.05 1.09
N GLN A 244 -3.65 -24.88 0.07
CA GLN A 244 -3.06 -24.43 -1.22
C GLN A 244 -3.81 -23.27 -1.88
N LYS A 245 -5.15 -23.31 -1.86
CA LYS A 245 -5.97 -22.23 -2.44
C LYS A 245 -5.78 -20.92 -1.67
N LEU A 246 -5.74 -20.98 -0.34
CA LEU A 246 -5.47 -19.81 0.50
C LEU A 246 -4.05 -19.28 0.31
N ARG A 247 -3.03 -20.15 0.26
CA ARG A 247 -1.63 -19.76 -0.01
C ARG A 247 -1.50 -18.87 -1.25
N LYS A 248 -2.21 -19.22 -2.32
CA LYS A 248 -2.23 -18.45 -3.58
C LYS A 248 -2.97 -17.11 -3.47
N GLN A 249 -3.91 -16.99 -2.53
CA GLN A 249 -4.81 -15.84 -2.39
C GLN A 249 -4.39 -14.86 -1.29
N LEU A 250 -3.59 -15.31 -0.31
CA LEU A 250 -3.06 -14.46 0.75
C LEU A 250 -2.31 -13.22 0.27
N PRO A 251 -1.50 -13.24 -0.82
CA PRO A 251 -0.85 -12.01 -1.32
C PRO A 251 -1.84 -10.88 -1.60
N LEU A 252 -3.05 -11.21 -2.06
CA LEU A 252 -4.13 -10.24 -2.28
C LEU A 252 -4.76 -9.75 -0.98
N ILE A 253 -4.85 -10.59 0.05
CA ILE A 253 -5.31 -10.15 1.38
C ILE A 253 -4.33 -9.13 1.96
N PHE A 254 -3.03 -9.41 1.91
CA PHE A 254 -1.98 -8.48 2.34
C PHE A 254 -2.05 -7.17 1.57
N HIS A 255 -2.16 -7.24 0.24
CA HIS A 255 -2.30 -6.05 -0.59
C HIS A 255 -3.50 -5.17 -0.20
N ASN A 256 -4.66 -5.77 0.10
CA ASN A 256 -5.84 -5.00 0.53
C ASN A 256 -5.66 -4.37 1.93
N LEU A 257 -4.95 -5.03 2.84
CA LEU A 257 -4.59 -4.47 4.15
C LEU A 257 -3.54 -3.35 4.04
N ASP A 258 -2.56 -3.52 3.16
CA ASP A 258 -1.55 -2.51 2.85
C ASP A 258 -2.18 -1.27 2.18
N ARG A 259 -3.22 -1.43 1.37
CA ARG A 259 -4.01 -0.31 0.83
C ARG A 259 -4.71 0.53 1.89
N LEU A 260 -4.95 -0.01 3.08
CA LEU A 260 -5.45 0.76 4.23
C LEU A 260 -4.33 1.40 5.05
N ASN A 261 -3.05 1.15 4.75
CA ASN A 261 -1.94 1.44 5.67
C ASN A 261 -2.14 0.78 7.05
N ILE A 262 -2.60 -0.48 7.11
CA ILE A 262 -3.04 -1.08 8.38
C ILE A 262 -1.96 -0.99 9.49
N ARG A 263 -0.67 -1.14 9.16
CA ARG A 263 0.44 -1.05 10.14
C ARG A 263 0.55 0.33 10.77
N ALA A 264 0.50 1.37 9.95
CA ALA A 264 0.49 2.76 10.42
C ALA A 264 -0.78 3.08 11.23
N LEU A 265 -1.94 2.60 10.81
CA LEU A 265 -3.19 2.81 11.54
C LEU A 265 -3.18 2.13 12.92
N MET A 266 -2.58 0.95 13.03
CA MET A 266 -2.49 0.24 14.31
C MET A 266 -1.61 0.96 15.34
N ASN A 267 -0.71 1.86 14.91
CA ASN A 267 0.09 2.68 15.80
C ASN A 267 -0.52 4.06 16.10
N SER A 268 -1.76 4.33 15.66
CA SER A 268 -2.46 5.61 15.89
C SER A 268 -2.94 5.82 17.33
N GLY A 269 -2.90 4.78 18.18
CA GLY A 269 -3.49 4.80 19.53
C GLY A 269 -5.03 4.69 19.55
N ALA A 270 -5.70 4.81 18.40
CA ALA A 270 -7.12 4.55 18.26
C ALA A 270 -7.40 3.04 18.11
N ASP A 271 -8.59 2.59 18.51
CA ASP A 271 -9.04 1.20 18.33
C ASP A 271 -9.43 0.91 16.86
N VAL A 272 -8.47 1.06 15.95
CA VAL A 272 -8.65 0.83 14.52
C VAL A 272 -8.87 -0.65 14.23
N LEU A 273 -8.15 -1.53 14.95
CA LEU A 273 -8.30 -2.97 14.80
C LEU A 273 -9.70 -3.45 15.21
N GLY A 274 -10.21 -2.96 16.36
CA GLY A 274 -11.56 -3.26 16.81
C GLY A 274 -12.60 -2.82 15.78
N LYS A 275 -12.52 -1.58 15.29
CA LYS A 275 -13.42 -1.06 14.26
C LYS A 275 -13.38 -1.89 12.97
N PHE A 276 -12.19 -2.14 12.43
CA PHE A 276 -12.05 -2.92 11.20
C PHE A 276 -12.57 -4.35 11.37
N TYR A 277 -12.28 -4.97 12.51
CA TYR A 277 -12.75 -6.32 12.83
C TYR A 277 -14.28 -6.37 13.01
N GLU A 278 -14.87 -5.38 13.69
CA GLU A 278 -16.33 -5.25 13.82
C GLU A 278 -17.00 -5.10 12.45
N THR A 279 -16.46 -4.25 11.57
CA THR A 279 -16.91 -4.13 10.18
C THR A 279 -16.80 -5.47 9.46
N PHE A 280 -15.66 -6.16 9.58
CA PHE A 280 -15.48 -7.48 8.97
C PHE A 280 -16.47 -8.52 9.48
N LEU A 281 -16.78 -8.54 10.78
CA LEU A 281 -17.78 -9.44 11.34
C LEU A 281 -19.20 -9.09 10.87
N ARG A 282 -19.55 -7.80 10.83
CA ARG A 282 -20.89 -7.33 10.46
C ARG A 282 -21.23 -7.65 9.01
N TYR A 283 -20.24 -7.55 8.13
CA TYR A 283 -20.45 -7.62 6.68
C TYR A 283 -19.80 -8.82 5.99
N GLY A 284 -18.74 -9.38 6.57
CA GLY A 284 -18.05 -10.56 6.05
C GLY A 284 -18.69 -11.89 6.48
N ASN A 285 -19.38 -11.91 7.62
CA ASN A 285 -20.20 -13.03 8.07
C ASN A 285 -21.66 -12.63 7.95
N ASP A 286 -22.51 -13.40 7.24
CA ASP A 286 -23.95 -13.09 7.17
C ASP A 286 -24.45 -12.69 8.55
N ALA A 287 -25.03 -11.48 8.61
CA ALA A 287 -25.38 -10.71 9.79
C ALA A 287 -26.43 -11.35 10.73
N LYS A 288 -26.56 -12.69 10.70
CA LYS A 288 -27.46 -13.47 11.55
C LYS A 288 -26.75 -14.36 12.58
N GLU A 289 -25.46 -14.67 12.46
CA GLU A 289 -24.85 -15.71 13.33
C GLU A 289 -23.80 -15.26 14.35
N LEU A 290 -23.32 -14.01 14.35
CA LEU A 290 -22.39 -13.54 15.38
C LEU A 290 -22.72 -12.11 15.80
N GLY A 291 -23.98 -11.91 16.23
CA GLY A 291 -24.27 -10.85 17.18
C GLY A 291 -23.74 -11.29 18.54
N ILE A 292 -22.77 -10.53 19.05
CA ILE A 292 -22.14 -10.69 20.38
C ILE A 292 -21.03 -11.76 20.38
N VAL A 293 -19.93 -11.42 21.06
CA VAL A 293 -18.75 -12.23 21.39
C VAL A 293 -17.59 -12.11 20.39
N PHE A 294 -16.50 -11.52 20.90
CA PHE A 294 -15.16 -11.28 20.31
C PHE A 294 -14.90 -9.91 19.66
N THR A 295 -15.26 -8.83 20.35
CA THR A 295 -14.46 -7.59 20.25
C THR A 295 -13.20 -7.70 21.12
N PRO A 296 -12.05 -7.12 20.72
CA PRO A 296 -10.79 -7.14 21.48
C PRO A 296 -10.87 -6.65 22.93
N ARG A 297 -11.94 -5.92 23.29
CA ARG A 297 -12.26 -5.48 24.67
C ARG A 297 -12.39 -6.61 25.69
N HIS A 298 -12.51 -7.87 25.29
CA HIS A 298 -12.59 -9.01 26.23
C HIS A 298 -11.30 -9.84 26.33
N MET A 299 -10.21 -9.40 25.69
CA MET A 299 -8.90 -10.06 25.81
C MET A 299 -7.83 -9.19 26.48
N THR A 300 -8.15 -7.97 26.91
CA THR A 300 -7.24 -7.11 27.68
C THR A 300 -7.29 -7.44 29.16
#